data_AF-A0A965W0P9-F1
#
_entry.id   AF-A0A965W0P9-F1
#
_cell.length_a   1.000
_cell.length_b   1.000
_cell.length_c   1.000
_cell.angle_alpha   90.00
_cell.angle_beta   90.00
_cell.angle_gamma   90.00
#
_symmetry.space_group_name_H-M   'P 1'
#
loop_
_entity.id
_entity.type
_entity.pdbx_description
1 polymer ?
#
loop_
_entity_poly.entity_id
_entity_poly.type
_entity_poly.pdbx_seq_one_letter_code
_entity_poly.pdbx_strand_id
1 'polypeptide(L)'
;MNQLQNKVAIITGGAGSIGKTTAKLFLEEGAKVLLVDLNESQLKEVQTELANENVAIFAADVSKANEVESYVNEAIKRFGKIDVFFNNAGIAVKIITGDGAETTMAIAKQIQFQGSEKSINGDEIMKLDESALGKCVIETSIFTRMFPEAKLKVINALKSQNQIVAMTGDGVNDGPALKAAHIGIAMGKKGTEIAKQAASLILLEDDLSKMIDAIATGRKIYSNLKKAIQYIISIHIPIILTVFIPLAFGWLYPTLFSPIHIIFLEIIMGPTCSIIYENEPLEKNTMLQAPKALTTTFFKWRELSISIVQGILIAIGTLSVYQYAVLKGYDEALTRTMTFLVLITANILLTLINRSFYYSILTTLSYKNRMIPFIIFTTIAIVSVMLSVPTITTFFEFETPSFSQFTICISVGFVSVSWFEVAKWIQRRRK
;
A
#
# COMPACT_ATOMS: atom_id res chain seq x y z
N MET A 1 3.93 -27.01 -16.76
CA MET A 1 3.19 -27.53 -15.61
C MET A 1 4.23 -28.02 -14.62
N ASN A 2 4.09 -27.65 -13.33
CA ASN A 2 5.02 -27.73 -12.19
C ASN A 2 5.66 -26.40 -11.76
N GLN A 3 4.98 -25.26 -11.96
CA GLN A 3 5.50 -23.97 -11.50
C GLN A 3 5.56 -23.87 -9.95
N LEU A 4 4.79 -24.68 -9.24
CA LEU A 4 4.67 -24.65 -7.77
C LEU A 4 5.25 -25.89 -7.08
N GLN A 5 6.08 -26.67 -7.78
CA GLN A 5 6.61 -27.89 -7.23
C GLN A 5 7.41 -27.65 -5.94
N ASN A 6 7.07 -28.39 -4.87
CA ASN A 6 7.65 -28.26 -3.53
C ASN A 6 7.47 -26.87 -2.89
N LYS A 7 6.49 -26.08 -3.36
CA LYS A 7 6.09 -24.82 -2.72
C LYS A 7 5.00 -25.07 -1.71
N VAL A 8 5.03 -24.33 -0.60
CA VAL A 8 3.97 -24.39 0.42
C VAL A 8 3.10 -23.16 0.30
N ALA A 9 1.80 -23.35 0.15
CA ALA A 9 0.80 -22.31 0.02
C ALA A 9 -0.17 -22.32 1.21
N ILE A 10 -0.48 -21.15 1.76
CA ILE A 10 -1.66 -20.96 2.63
C ILE A 10 -2.76 -20.35 1.78
N ILE A 11 -3.97 -20.89 1.87
CA ILE A 11 -5.15 -20.39 1.14
C ILE A 11 -6.23 -20.09 2.17
N THR A 12 -6.47 -18.81 2.45
CA THR A 12 -7.60 -18.40 3.30
C THR A 12 -8.89 -18.39 2.49
N GLY A 13 -10.04 -18.43 3.16
CA GLY A 13 -11.33 -18.67 2.50
C GLY A 13 -11.36 -20.02 1.79
N GLY A 14 -10.64 -21.02 2.33
CA GLY A 14 -10.41 -22.33 1.73
C GLY A 14 -11.67 -23.19 1.58
N ALA A 15 -12.71 -22.91 2.38
CA ALA A 15 -14.02 -23.52 2.23
C ALA A 15 -14.86 -22.88 1.10
N GLY A 16 -14.48 -21.68 0.65
CA GLY A 16 -15.12 -21.00 -0.48
C GLY A 16 -14.68 -21.54 -1.84
N SER A 17 -15.51 -21.31 -2.87
CA SER A 17 -15.26 -21.79 -4.24
C SER A 17 -13.93 -21.39 -4.85
N ILE A 18 -13.54 -20.12 -4.68
CA ILE A 18 -12.25 -19.60 -5.17
C ILE A 18 -11.10 -20.25 -4.40
N GLY A 19 -11.21 -20.34 -3.07
CA GLY A 19 -10.19 -20.98 -2.22
C GLY A 19 -9.99 -22.45 -2.60
N LYS A 20 -11.07 -23.21 -2.71
CA LYS A 20 -11.05 -24.61 -3.14
C LYS A 20 -10.49 -24.80 -4.56
N THR A 21 -10.95 -24.01 -5.53
CA THR A 21 -10.49 -24.14 -6.92
C THR A 21 -9.01 -23.79 -7.04
N THR A 22 -8.57 -22.76 -6.31
CA THR A 22 -7.16 -22.38 -6.21
C THR A 22 -6.34 -23.49 -5.55
N ALA A 23 -6.86 -24.11 -4.49
CA ALA A 23 -6.23 -25.24 -3.83
C ALA A 23 -6.02 -26.40 -4.80
N LYS A 24 -7.06 -26.77 -5.56
CA LYS A 24 -7.00 -27.82 -6.58
C LYS A 24 -5.90 -27.54 -7.61
N LEU A 25 -5.89 -26.33 -8.19
CA LEU A 25 -4.87 -25.94 -9.18
C LEU A 25 -3.45 -25.95 -8.60
N PHE A 26 -3.29 -25.48 -7.36
CA PHE A 26 -2.00 -25.44 -6.68
C PHE A 26 -1.46 -26.85 -6.42
N LEU A 27 -2.35 -27.78 -6.04
CA LEU A 27 -2.00 -29.19 -5.86
C LEU A 27 -1.64 -29.85 -7.19
N GLU A 28 -2.38 -29.56 -8.27
CA GLU A 28 -2.06 -30.04 -9.63
C GLU A 28 -0.69 -29.55 -10.12
N GLU A 29 -0.28 -28.34 -9.71
CA GLU A 29 1.06 -27.77 -10.00
C GLU A 29 2.14 -28.20 -8.98
N GLY A 30 1.83 -29.11 -8.05
CA GLY A 30 2.78 -29.76 -7.15
C GLY A 30 3.05 -29.04 -5.81
N ALA A 31 2.15 -28.15 -5.38
CA ALA A 31 2.26 -27.44 -4.11
C ALA A 31 1.72 -28.27 -2.92
N LYS A 32 2.15 -27.90 -1.72
CA LYS A 32 1.51 -28.28 -0.45
C LYS A 32 0.62 -27.15 0.02
N VAL A 33 -0.59 -27.43 0.45
CA VAL A 33 -1.61 -26.40 0.71
C VAL A 33 -2.14 -26.51 2.13
N LEU A 34 -2.12 -25.41 2.88
CA LEU A 34 -2.92 -25.23 4.10
C LEU A 34 -4.17 -24.41 3.76
N LEU A 35 -5.34 -24.99 3.89
CA LEU A 35 -6.62 -24.29 3.75
C LEU A 35 -7.02 -23.69 5.10
N VAL A 36 -7.40 -22.42 5.08
CA VAL A 36 -7.83 -21.67 6.26
C VAL A 36 -9.21 -21.09 6.03
N ASP A 37 -10.12 -21.27 6.97
CA ASP A 37 -11.48 -20.74 6.89
C ASP A 37 -12.10 -20.62 8.28
N LEU A 38 -13.18 -19.85 8.40
CA LEU A 38 -13.98 -19.77 9.62
C LEU A 38 -14.76 -21.07 9.86
N ASN A 39 -15.20 -21.74 8.79
CA ASN A 39 -16.07 -22.91 8.87
C ASN A 39 -15.28 -24.23 8.82
N GLU A 40 -15.02 -24.80 10.00
CA GLU A 40 -14.28 -26.06 10.13
C GLU A 40 -14.98 -27.25 9.43
N SER A 41 -16.31 -27.32 9.49
CA SER A 41 -17.09 -28.40 8.89
C SER A 41 -16.93 -28.42 7.38
N GLN A 42 -17.07 -27.26 6.73
CA GLN A 42 -16.89 -27.14 5.29
C GLN A 42 -15.43 -27.37 4.87
N LEU A 43 -14.45 -26.95 5.67
CA LEU A 43 -13.04 -27.26 5.41
C LEU A 43 -12.79 -28.78 5.36
N LYS A 44 -13.40 -29.56 6.25
CA LYS A 44 -13.29 -31.03 6.26
C LYS A 44 -13.92 -31.64 5.01
N GLU A 45 -15.06 -31.12 4.55
CA GLU A 45 -15.68 -31.54 3.29
C GLU A 45 -14.75 -31.29 2.10
N VAL A 46 -14.20 -30.07 1.99
CA VAL A 46 -13.26 -29.70 0.92
C VAL A 46 -11.98 -30.53 0.97
N GLN A 47 -11.42 -30.78 2.14
CA GLN A 47 -10.24 -31.64 2.30
C GLN A 47 -10.50 -33.06 1.79
N THR A 48 -11.69 -33.60 2.12
CA THR A 48 -12.10 -34.94 1.68
C THR A 48 -12.29 -34.98 0.16
N GLU A 49 -12.87 -33.94 -0.42
CA GLU A 49 -13.12 -33.84 -1.86
C GLU A 49 -11.82 -33.70 -2.67
N LEU A 50 -10.83 -32.95 -2.17
CA LEU A 50 -9.53 -32.80 -2.82
C LEU A 50 -8.68 -34.08 -2.77
N ALA A 51 -8.96 -34.97 -1.81
CA ALA A 51 -8.37 -36.31 -1.67
C ALA A 51 -6.84 -36.35 -1.87
N ASN A 52 -6.12 -35.37 -1.31
CA ASN A 52 -4.68 -35.20 -1.52
C ASN A 52 -3.94 -35.04 -0.19
N GLU A 53 -2.89 -35.84 0.03
CA GLU A 53 -2.09 -35.86 1.27
C GLU A 53 -1.36 -34.54 1.53
N ASN A 54 -1.17 -33.72 0.49
CA ASN A 54 -0.52 -32.42 0.59
C ASN A 54 -1.47 -31.30 1.05
N VAL A 55 -2.72 -31.63 1.43
CA VAL A 55 -3.70 -30.67 1.97
C VAL A 55 -3.84 -30.81 3.48
N ALA A 56 -3.60 -29.72 4.19
CA ALA A 56 -3.98 -29.55 5.59
C ALA A 56 -5.08 -28.48 5.71
N ILE A 57 -5.82 -28.50 6.82
CA ILE A 57 -6.86 -27.52 7.13
C ILE A 57 -6.59 -26.85 8.49
N PHE A 58 -7.03 -25.62 8.65
CA PHE A 58 -6.99 -24.89 9.93
C PHE A 58 -8.18 -23.94 10.03
N ALA A 59 -9.00 -24.10 11.06
CA ALA A 59 -10.11 -23.17 11.31
C ALA A 59 -9.59 -21.90 11.98
N ALA A 60 -9.77 -20.74 11.34
CA ALA A 60 -9.33 -19.45 11.89
C ALA A 60 -10.06 -18.25 11.27
N ASP A 61 -10.25 -17.23 12.08
CA ASP A 61 -10.70 -15.91 11.69
C ASP A 61 -9.51 -15.04 11.26
N VAL A 62 -9.41 -14.79 9.96
CA VAL A 62 -8.34 -13.95 9.38
C VAL A 62 -8.40 -12.48 9.82
N SER A 63 -9.52 -12.04 10.42
CA SER A 63 -9.64 -10.69 10.98
C SER A 63 -8.91 -10.54 12.32
N LYS A 64 -8.58 -11.64 13.00
CA LYS A 64 -7.93 -11.66 14.31
C LYS A 64 -6.45 -12.02 14.19
N ALA A 65 -5.59 -11.07 14.55
CA ALA A 65 -4.14 -11.20 14.37
C ALA A 65 -3.51 -12.41 15.09
N ASN A 66 -4.02 -12.78 16.27
CA ASN A 66 -3.58 -13.95 17.03
C ASN A 66 -3.92 -15.28 16.33
N GLU A 67 -5.08 -15.35 15.67
CA GLU A 67 -5.47 -16.54 14.90
C GLU A 67 -4.68 -16.64 13.60
N VAL A 68 -4.32 -15.50 12.98
CA VAL A 68 -3.39 -15.44 11.84
C VAL A 68 -2.02 -16.03 12.18
N GLU A 69 -1.46 -15.62 13.31
CA GLU A 69 -0.18 -16.15 13.78
C GLU A 69 -0.26 -17.67 14.05
N SER A 70 -1.39 -18.13 14.58
CA SER A 70 -1.62 -19.53 14.91
C SER A 70 -1.58 -20.45 13.69
N TYR A 71 -2.31 -20.12 12.60
CA TYR A 71 -2.30 -20.99 11.41
C TYR A 71 -1.01 -20.83 10.58
N VAL A 72 -0.35 -19.67 10.63
CA VAL A 72 0.98 -19.48 10.02
C VAL A 72 2.01 -20.38 10.71
N ASN A 73 2.00 -20.40 12.04
CA ASN A 73 2.86 -21.27 12.82
C ASN A 73 2.55 -22.74 12.56
N GLU A 74 1.29 -23.11 12.42
CA GLU A 74 0.92 -24.49 12.06
C GLU A 74 1.40 -24.85 10.65
N ALA A 75 1.30 -23.95 9.66
CA ALA A 75 1.84 -24.20 8.32
C ALA A 75 3.35 -24.44 8.33
N ILE A 76 4.11 -23.62 9.09
CA ILE A 76 5.56 -23.76 9.23
C ILE A 76 5.89 -25.06 9.97
N LYS A 77 5.17 -25.39 11.04
CA LYS A 77 5.35 -26.64 11.79
C LYS A 77 5.09 -27.87 10.93
N ARG A 78 4.04 -27.83 10.10
CA ARG A 78 3.60 -28.94 9.25
C ARG A 78 4.48 -29.13 8.01
N PHE A 79 4.84 -28.03 7.35
CA PHE A 79 5.45 -28.05 6.01
C PHE A 79 6.87 -27.44 5.96
N GLY A 80 7.38 -26.93 7.08
CA GLY A 80 8.74 -26.39 7.26
C GLY A 80 8.95 -24.96 6.76
N LYS A 81 8.08 -24.46 5.89
CA LYS A 81 8.17 -23.13 5.26
C LYS A 81 6.81 -22.69 4.71
N ILE A 82 6.72 -21.42 4.33
CA ILE A 82 5.62 -20.88 3.53
C ILE A 82 6.24 -20.16 2.34
N ASP A 83 5.89 -20.56 1.13
CA ASP A 83 6.35 -19.93 -0.11
C ASP A 83 5.28 -19.00 -0.71
N VAL A 84 4.00 -19.34 -0.54
CA VAL A 84 2.86 -18.65 -1.16
C VAL A 84 1.77 -18.43 -0.11
N PHE A 85 1.10 -17.30 -0.19
CA PHE A 85 -0.05 -17.00 0.64
C PHE A 85 -1.14 -16.38 -0.25
N PHE A 86 -2.28 -17.06 -0.35
CA PHE A 86 -3.45 -16.66 -1.11
C PHE A 86 -4.56 -16.24 -0.15
N ASN A 87 -4.80 -14.92 -0.02
CA ASN A 87 -5.83 -14.42 0.88
C ASN A 87 -7.15 -14.14 0.15
N ASN A 88 -8.10 -15.07 0.25
CA ASN A 88 -9.43 -14.95 -0.36
C ASN A 88 -10.46 -14.26 0.57
N ALA A 89 -10.13 -14.03 1.84
CA ALA A 89 -11.13 -13.74 2.89
C ALA A 89 -11.28 -12.25 3.25
N GLY A 90 -10.94 -11.32 2.34
CA GLY A 90 -10.94 -9.88 2.63
C GLY A 90 -12.04 -9.05 1.97
N ILE A 91 -12.71 -9.54 0.92
CA ILE A 91 -13.69 -8.76 0.14
C ILE A 91 -14.96 -9.58 0.00
N ALA A 92 -16.07 -9.06 0.53
CA ALA A 92 -17.37 -9.71 0.39
C ALA A 92 -17.91 -9.49 -1.03
N VAL A 93 -18.18 -10.57 -1.74
CA VAL A 93 -18.86 -10.54 -3.04
C VAL A 93 -20.35 -10.74 -2.80
N LYS A 94 -21.20 -9.95 -3.47
CA LYS A 94 -22.66 -10.02 -3.38
C LYS A 94 -23.24 -10.10 -4.80
N ILE A 95 -24.18 -11.03 -5.01
CA ILE A 95 -24.90 -11.20 -6.28
C ILE A 95 -26.15 -10.32 -6.24
N ILE A 96 -26.29 -9.42 -7.22
CA ILE A 96 -27.47 -8.56 -7.38
C ILE A 96 -27.98 -8.76 -8.80
N THR A 97 -29.12 -9.45 -8.96
CA THR A 97 -29.68 -9.80 -10.28
C THR A 97 -31.18 -9.51 -10.39
N GLY A 98 -31.64 -9.29 -11.63
CA GLY A 98 -33.06 -9.23 -11.98
C GLY A 98 -33.72 -10.62 -12.07
N ASP A 99 -32.93 -11.68 -12.08
CA ASP A 99 -33.42 -13.06 -12.24
C ASP A 99 -34.18 -13.57 -11.00
N GLY A 100 -34.92 -14.66 -11.20
CA GLY A 100 -35.62 -15.36 -10.13
C GLY A 100 -34.67 -16.01 -9.12
N ALA A 101 -35.16 -16.18 -7.89
CA ALA A 101 -34.40 -16.77 -6.79
C ALA A 101 -33.93 -18.20 -7.09
N GLU A 102 -34.81 -19.05 -7.65
CA GLU A 102 -34.49 -20.45 -7.94
C GLU A 102 -33.29 -20.59 -8.88
N THR A 103 -33.30 -19.90 -10.02
CA THR A 103 -32.21 -19.91 -11.00
C THR A 103 -30.92 -19.36 -10.40
N THR A 104 -31.02 -18.23 -9.69
CA THR A 104 -29.85 -17.56 -9.10
C THR A 104 -29.20 -18.44 -8.04
N MET A 105 -29.99 -19.04 -7.15
CA MET A 105 -29.50 -19.94 -6.10
C MET A 105 -28.94 -21.23 -6.69
N ALA A 106 -29.53 -21.77 -7.75
CA ALA A 106 -28.99 -22.95 -8.44
C ALA A 106 -27.61 -22.65 -9.03
N ILE A 107 -27.44 -21.54 -9.74
CA ILE A 107 -26.15 -21.10 -10.28
C ILE A 107 -25.17 -20.82 -9.14
N ALA A 108 -25.59 -20.12 -8.10
CA ALA A 108 -24.77 -19.82 -6.92
C ALA A 108 -24.25 -21.10 -6.26
N LYS A 109 -25.08 -22.16 -6.15
CA LYS A 109 -24.67 -23.48 -5.64
C LYS A 109 -23.67 -24.17 -6.57
N GLN A 110 -23.88 -24.11 -7.89
CA GLN A 110 -22.95 -24.70 -8.87
C GLN A 110 -21.54 -24.09 -8.77
N ILE A 111 -21.46 -22.78 -8.56
CA ILE A 111 -20.19 -22.08 -8.37
C ILE A 111 -19.74 -22.05 -6.89
N GLN A 112 -20.42 -22.77 -6.01
CA GLN A 112 -20.15 -22.87 -4.56
C GLN A 112 -19.99 -21.49 -3.90
N PHE A 113 -20.87 -20.55 -4.25
CA PHE A 113 -20.89 -19.19 -3.74
C PHE A 113 -21.27 -19.14 -2.26
N GLN A 114 -20.51 -18.40 -1.45
CA GLN A 114 -20.78 -18.26 -0.02
C GLN A 114 -22.11 -17.53 0.23
N GLY A 115 -22.98 -18.14 1.03
CA GLY A 115 -24.33 -17.62 1.29
C GLY A 115 -25.37 -18.00 0.23
N SER A 116 -25.12 -19.03 -0.58
CA SER A 116 -26.07 -19.54 -1.59
C SER A 116 -27.38 -20.11 -1.03
N GLU A 117 -27.53 -20.20 0.29
CA GLU A 117 -28.72 -20.75 0.95
C GLU A 117 -29.83 -19.73 1.18
N LYS A 118 -29.49 -18.44 1.18
CA LYS A 118 -30.45 -17.37 1.48
C LYS A 118 -30.41 -16.32 0.38
N SER A 119 -31.59 -15.95 -0.10
CA SER A 119 -31.78 -14.84 -1.01
C SER A 119 -32.91 -13.95 -0.51
N ILE A 120 -32.83 -12.66 -0.81
CA ILE A 120 -33.92 -11.71 -0.59
C ILE A 120 -34.35 -11.11 -1.94
N ASN A 121 -35.64 -10.82 -2.11
CA ASN A 121 -36.12 -10.21 -3.34
C ASN A 121 -36.18 -8.67 -3.26
N GLY A 122 -36.27 -8.01 -4.42
CA GLY A 122 -36.33 -6.55 -4.51
C GLY A 122 -37.51 -5.93 -3.75
N ASP A 123 -38.69 -6.57 -3.79
CA ASP A 123 -39.89 -6.07 -3.12
C ASP A 123 -39.75 -6.10 -1.58
N GLU A 124 -39.13 -7.14 -1.04
CA GLU A 124 -38.79 -7.28 0.38
C GLU A 124 -37.80 -6.20 0.81
N ILE A 125 -36.76 -5.95 0.01
CA ILE A 125 -35.78 -4.88 0.26
C ILE A 125 -36.46 -3.51 0.36
N MET A 126 -37.47 -3.26 -0.49
CA MET A 126 -38.18 -1.98 -0.46
C MET A 126 -39.01 -1.79 0.81
N LYS A 127 -39.54 -2.87 1.41
CA LYS A 127 -40.34 -2.84 2.64
C LYS A 127 -39.51 -2.68 3.91
N LEU A 128 -38.22 -3.01 3.88
CA LEU A 128 -37.33 -2.87 5.04
C LEU A 128 -37.09 -1.39 5.38
N ASP A 129 -37.12 -1.10 6.68
CA ASP A 129 -36.63 0.17 7.25
C ASP A 129 -35.09 0.25 7.18
N GLU A 130 -34.52 1.43 7.44
CA GLU A 130 -33.07 1.63 7.30
C GLU A 130 -32.23 0.75 8.23
N SER A 131 -32.71 0.50 9.45
CA SER A 131 -32.00 -0.31 10.45
C SER A 131 -31.99 -1.79 10.09
N ALA A 132 -33.15 -2.37 9.72
CA ALA A 132 -33.23 -3.75 9.28
C ALA A 132 -32.54 -3.95 7.94
N LEU A 133 -32.64 -2.98 7.03
CA LEU A 133 -31.94 -3.02 5.75
C LEU A 133 -30.43 -3.04 5.95
N GLY A 134 -29.89 -2.21 6.85
CA GLY A 134 -28.47 -2.18 7.18
C GLY A 134 -27.92 -3.54 7.62
N LYS A 135 -28.62 -4.24 8.53
CA LYS A 135 -28.24 -5.61 8.95
C LYS A 135 -28.39 -6.60 7.81
N CYS A 136 -29.51 -6.54 7.10
CA CYS A 136 -29.83 -7.44 6.00
C CYS A 136 -28.77 -7.39 4.89
N VAL A 137 -28.32 -6.20 4.48
CA VAL A 137 -27.34 -6.08 3.38
C VAL A 137 -25.95 -6.58 3.77
N ILE A 138 -25.60 -6.59 5.05
CA ILE A 138 -24.33 -7.17 5.53
C ILE A 138 -24.39 -8.69 5.49
N GLU A 139 -25.44 -9.28 6.05
CA GLU A 139 -25.60 -10.74 6.19
C GLU A 139 -25.98 -11.45 4.90
N THR A 140 -26.70 -10.77 4.00
CA THR A 140 -27.24 -11.38 2.77
C THR A 140 -26.28 -11.22 1.60
N SER A 141 -26.03 -12.30 0.88
CA SER A 141 -25.11 -12.30 -0.27
C SER A 141 -25.81 -12.39 -1.62
N ILE A 142 -27.11 -12.75 -1.68
CA ILE A 142 -27.87 -12.91 -2.93
C ILE A 142 -29.14 -12.05 -2.90
N PHE A 143 -29.25 -11.15 -3.87
CA PHE A 143 -30.40 -10.27 -4.08
C PHE A 143 -31.00 -10.58 -5.46
N THR A 144 -32.28 -10.92 -5.49
CA THR A 144 -32.99 -11.44 -6.68
C THR A 144 -34.16 -10.55 -7.05
N ARG A 145 -34.65 -10.65 -8.29
CA ARG A 145 -35.73 -9.79 -8.82
C ARG A 145 -35.46 -8.29 -8.57
N MET A 146 -34.21 -7.88 -8.73
CA MET A 146 -33.77 -6.52 -8.41
C MET A 146 -34.05 -5.57 -9.58
N PHE A 147 -34.90 -4.58 -9.33
CA PHE A 147 -35.14 -3.43 -10.20
C PHE A 147 -34.23 -2.23 -9.82
N PRO A 148 -34.09 -1.20 -10.68
CA PRO A 148 -33.10 -0.13 -10.51
C PRO A 148 -33.11 0.52 -9.12
N GLU A 149 -34.28 0.88 -8.59
CA GLU A 149 -34.45 1.53 -7.30
C GLU A 149 -34.03 0.62 -6.14
N ALA A 150 -34.35 -0.68 -6.22
CA ALA A 150 -33.94 -1.67 -5.23
C ALA A 150 -32.41 -1.85 -5.23
N LYS A 151 -31.76 -1.88 -6.41
CA LYS A 151 -30.28 -1.94 -6.51
C LYS A 151 -29.66 -0.73 -5.84
N LEU A 152 -30.15 0.47 -6.16
CA LEU A 152 -29.68 1.71 -5.56
C LEU A 152 -29.85 1.73 -4.04
N LYS A 153 -31.00 1.25 -3.51
CA LYS A 153 -31.26 1.15 -2.07
C LYS A 153 -30.25 0.25 -1.36
N VAL A 154 -29.91 -0.91 -1.94
CA VAL A 154 -28.88 -1.82 -1.40
C VAL A 154 -27.50 -1.16 -1.39
N ILE A 155 -27.10 -0.51 -2.49
CA ILE A 155 -25.80 0.17 -2.57
C ILE A 155 -25.69 1.26 -1.50
N ASN A 156 -26.72 2.10 -1.34
CA ASN A 156 -26.72 3.15 -0.32
C ASN A 156 -26.71 2.59 1.10
N ALA A 157 -27.41 1.48 1.37
CA ALA A 157 -27.38 0.81 2.66
C ALA A 157 -25.99 0.23 2.97
N LEU A 158 -25.30 -0.39 2.00
CA LEU A 158 -23.92 -0.85 2.20
C LEU A 158 -22.98 0.32 2.51
N LYS A 159 -23.16 1.45 1.84
CA LYS A 159 -22.38 2.67 2.10
C LYS A 159 -22.64 3.25 3.49
N SER A 160 -23.89 3.24 3.97
CA SER A 160 -24.22 3.72 5.33
C SER A 160 -23.64 2.81 6.42
N GLN A 161 -23.36 1.54 6.10
CA GLN A 161 -22.61 0.60 6.95
C GLN A 161 -21.08 0.74 6.83
N ASN A 162 -20.59 1.90 6.38
CA ASN A 162 -19.16 2.21 6.22
C ASN A 162 -18.38 1.25 5.30
N GLN A 163 -19.06 0.57 4.37
CA GLN A 163 -18.41 -0.29 3.39
C GLN A 163 -17.99 0.51 2.16
N ILE A 164 -16.83 0.15 1.59
CA ILE A 164 -16.46 0.58 0.24
C ILE A 164 -17.14 -0.36 -0.74
N VAL A 165 -17.94 0.19 -1.64
CA VAL A 165 -18.82 -0.58 -2.51
C VAL A 165 -18.37 -0.39 -3.95
N ALA A 166 -17.97 -1.50 -4.56
CA ALA A 166 -17.77 -1.60 -5.99
C ALA A 166 -18.99 -2.32 -6.59
N MET A 167 -19.62 -1.71 -7.59
CA MET A 167 -20.76 -2.30 -8.28
C MET A 167 -20.38 -2.58 -9.73
N THR A 168 -20.65 -3.80 -10.20
CA THR A 168 -20.54 -4.18 -11.61
C THR A 168 -21.91 -4.19 -12.27
N GLY A 169 -22.02 -3.68 -13.49
CA GLY A 169 -23.26 -3.67 -14.26
C GLY A 169 -23.02 -3.51 -15.75
N ASP A 170 -23.98 -3.93 -16.56
CA ASP A 170 -23.94 -3.88 -18.02
C ASP A 170 -25.17 -3.18 -18.61
N GLY A 171 -26.29 -3.19 -17.90
CA GLY A 171 -27.55 -2.63 -18.36
C GLY A 171 -27.74 -1.15 -18.06
N VAL A 172 -28.65 -0.51 -18.81
CA VAL A 172 -29.14 0.85 -18.54
C VAL A 172 -29.74 0.96 -17.14
N ASN A 173 -30.36 -0.13 -16.69
CA ASN A 173 -30.97 -0.30 -15.37
C ASN A 173 -29.95 -0.25 -14.22
N ASP A 174 -28.67 -0.46 -14.49
CA ASP A 174 -27.60 -0.39 -13.49
C ASP A 174 -27.03 1.02 -13.33
N GLY A 175 -27.30 1.93 -14.26
CA GLY A 175 -26.74 3.28 -14.30
C GLY A 175 -26.83 4.05 -12.96
N PRO A 176 -28.01 4.16 -12.33
CA PRO A 176 -28.14 4.87 -11.05
C PRO A 176 -27.28 4.26 -9.94
N ALA A 177 -27.24 2.93 -9.86
CA ALA A 177 -26.53 2.22 -8.81
C ALA A 177 -25.00 2.16 -9.07
N LEU A 178 -24.58 2.07 -10.33
CA LEU A 178 -23.18 2.26 -10.77
C LEU A 178 -22.67 3.64 -10.37
N LYS A 179 -23.47 4.68 -10.60
CA LYS A 179 -23.09 6.06 -10.25
C LYS A 179 -23.06 6.30 -8.75
N ALA A 180 -23.94 5.65 -8.00
CA ALA A 180 -24.03 5.79 -6.54
C ALA A 180 -22.94 5.01 -5.79
N ALA A 181 -22.44 3.90 -6.36
CA ALA A 181 -21.34 3.14 -5.81
C ALA A 181 -20.07 4.01 -5.68
N HIS A 182 -19.18 3.64 -4.74
CA HIS A 182 -17.89 4.31 -4.65
C HIS A 182 -17.07 4.06 -5.93
N ILE A 183 -17.22 2.87 -6.52
CA ILE A 183 -16.57 2.46 -7.75
C ILE A 183 -17.62 1.75 -8.61
N GLY A 184 -18.20 2.45 -9.57
CA GLY A 184 -19.02 1.83 -10.62
C GLY A 184 -18.13 1.18 -11.67
N ILE A 185 -18.45 -0.04 -12.08
CA ILE A 185 -17.68 -0.85 -13.03
C ILE A 185 -18.61 -1.32 -14.16
N ALA A 186 -18.32 -0.91 -15.39
CA ALA A 186 -19.10 -1.32 -16.55
C ALA A 186 -18.39 -2.43 -17.35
N MET A 187 -19.18 -3.31 -17.97
CA MET A 187 -18.69 -4.28 -18.95
C MET A 187 -18.36 -3.57 -20.27
N GLY A 188 -17.22 -3.90 -20.88
CA GLY A 188 -16.73 -3.27 -22.11
C GLY A 188 -17.46 -3.75 -23.36
N LYS A 189 -17.64 -5.06 -23.52
CA LYS A 189 -18.29 -5.65 -24.70
C LYS A 189 -19.80 -5.71 -24.54
N LYS A 190 -20.28 -6.25 -23.42
CA LYS A 190 -21.71 -6.42 -23.13
C LYS A 190 -22.38 -5.18 -22.57
N GLY A 191 -21.62 -4.23 -22.01
CA GLY A 191 -22.18 -3.05 -21.36
C GLY A 191 -22.73 -2.04 -22.35
N THR A 192 -23.91 -1.50 -22.02
CA THR A 192 -24.53 -0.37 -22.72
C THR A 192 -23.69 0.90 -22.56
N GLU A 193 -23.77 1.82 -23.53
CA GLU A 193 -23.05 3.10 -23.44
C GLU A 193 -23.45 3.93 -22.21
N ILE A 194 -24.71 3.83 -21.79
CA ILE A 194 -25.20 4.49 -20.58
C ILE A 194 -24.53 3.91 -19.32
N ALA A 195 -24.35 2.58 -19.24
CA ALA A 195 -23.63 1.95 -18.14
C ALA A 195 -22.14 2.37 -18.12
N LYS A 196 -21.49 2.41 -19.28
CA LYS A 196 -20.08 2.86 -19.40
C LYS A 196 -19.90 4.32 -18.98
N GLN A 197 -20.83 5.20 -19.35
CA GLN A 197 -20.81 6.62 -18.93
C GLN A 197 -21.07 6.82 -17.43
N ALA A 198 -21.85 5.91 -16.82
CA ALA A 198 -22.13 5.97 -15.38
C ALA A 198 -20.98 5.43 -14.52
N ALA A 199 -20.15 4.53 -15.06
CA ALA A 199 -19.08 3.84 -14.34
C ALA A 199 -17.78 4.66 -14.23
N SER A 200 -17.02 4.38 -13.17
CA SER A 200 -15.67 4.94 -12.95
C SER A 200 -14.57 4.08 -13.59
N LEU A 201 -14.87 2.80 -13.88
CA LEU A 201 -13.94 1.83 -14.46
C LEU A 201 -14.69 0.97 -15.49
N ILE A 202 -14.00 0.59 -16.58
CA ILE A 202 -14.56 -0.25 -17.64
C ILE A 202 -13.70 -1.50 -17.81
N LEU A 203 -14.33 -2.68 -17.76
CA LEU A 203 -13.69 -3.97 -18.04
C LEU A 203 -13.74 -4.26 -19.54
N LEU A 204 -12.71 -3.86 -20.27
CA LEU A 204 -12.66 -3.94 -21.75
C LEU A 204 -12.96 -5.34 -22.30
N GLU A 205 -12.56 -6.40 -21.61
CA GLU A 205 -12.71 -7.79 -22.05
C GLU A 205 -13.85 -8.55 -21.36
N ASP A 206 -14.63 -7.89 -20.51
CA ASP A 206 -15.71 -8.51 -19.71
C ASP A 206 -15.23 -9.61 -18.75
N ASP A 207 -13.93 -9.61 -18.42
CA ASP A 207 -13.34 -10.57 -17.49
C ASP A 207 -13.24 -9.99 -16.07
N LEU A 208 -14.08 -10.54 -15.18
CA LEU A 208 -14.08 -10.18 -13.76
C LEU A 208 -12.79 -10.57 -13.03
N SER A 209 -11.97 -11.48 -13.56
CA SER A 209 -10.68 -11.85 -12.96
C SER A 209 -9.73 -10.65 -12.86
N LYS A 210 -9.84 -9.70 -13.80
CA LYS A 210 -9.06 -8.45 -13.84
C LYS A 210 -9.39 -7.49 -12.70
N MET A 211 -10.48 -7.72 -11.97
CA MET A 211 -10.77 -6.96 -10.75
C MET A 211 -9.72 -7.21 -9.66
N ILE A 212 -9.13 -8.40 -9.62
CA ILE A 212 -8.07 -8.73 -8.65
C ILE A 212 -6.82 -7.88 -8.95
N ASP A 213 -6.46 -7.76 -10.23
CA ASP A 213 -5.35 -6.92 -10.70
C ASP A 213 -5.60 -5.43 -10.38
N ALA A 214 -6.84 -4.97 -10.59
CA ALA A 214 -7.24 -3.59 -10.28
C ALA A 214 -7.14 -3.30 -8.77
N ILE A 215 -7.61 -4.22 -7.92
CA ILE A 215 -7.51 -4.11 -6.46
C ILE A 215 -6.04 -4.12 -6.01
N ALA A 216 -5.22 -5.02 -6.56
CA ALA A 216 -3.80 -5.10 -6.25
C ALA A 216 -3.07 -3.80 -6.63
N THR A 217 -3.38 -3.26 -7.80
CA THR A 217 -2.82 -2.00 -8.30
C THR A 217 -3.27 -0.82 -7.44
N GLY A 218 -4.55 -0.72 -7.08
CA GLY A 218 -5.06 0.32 -6.17
C GLY A 218 -4.37 0.27 -4.81
N ARG A 219 -4.17 -0.92 -4.24
CA ARG A 219 -3.43 -1.09 -2.98
C ARG A 219 -1.96 -0.69 -3.10
N LYS A 220 -1.30 -0.99 -4.23
CA LYS A 220 0.06 -0.56 -4.54
C LYS A 220 0.17 0.97 -4.55
N ILE A 221 -0.71 1.63 -5.33
CA ILE A 221 -0.74 3.09 -5.46
C ILE A 221 -0.93 3.72 -4.07
N TYR A 222 -1.90 3.24 -3.29
CA TYR A 222 -2.13 3.75 -1.94
C TYR A 222 -0.90 3.61 -1.04
N SER A 223 -0.25 2.43 -1.01
CA SER A 223 0.95 2.24 -0.17
C SER A 223 2.10 3.15 -0.60
N ASN A 224 2.24 3.40 -1.90
CA ASN A 224 3.30 4.19 -2.47
C ASN A 224 3.08 5.69 -2.23
N LEU A 225 1.86 6.19 -2.42
CA LEU A 225 1.47 7.57 -2.07
C LEU A 225 1.76 7.87 -0.61
N LYS A 226 1.47 6.91 0.27
CA LYS A 226 1.73 7.05 1.70
C LYS A 226 3.22 7.18 2.01
N LYS A 227 4.09 6.37 1.36
CA LYS A 227 5.54 6.49 1.48
C LYS A 227 6.03 7.85 0.98
N ALA A 228 5.50 8.32 -0.15
CA ALA A 228 5.82 9.63 -0.70
C ALA A 228 5.43 10.78 0.25
N ILE A 229 4.21 10.76 0.81
CA ILE A 229 3.74 11.76 1.78
C ILE A 229 4.63 11.80 3.02
N GLN A 230 4.98 10.63 3.59
CA GLN A 230 5.85 10.56 4.76
C GLN A 230 7.25 11.10 4.46
N TYR A 231 7.81 10.75 3.30
CA TYR A 231 9.09 11.29 2.85
C TYR A 231 9.06 12.82 2.64
N ILE A 232 8.02 13.36 2.00
CA ILE A 232 7.84 14.81 1.80
C ILE A 232 7.91 15.53 3.14
N ILE A 233 7.16 15.06 4.12
CA ILE A 233 7.13 15.68 5.46
C ILE A 233 8.52 15.63 6.10
N SER A 234 9.18 14.46 6.06
CA SER A 234 10.50 14.29 6.65
C SER A 234 11.59 15.16 6.02
N ILE A 235 11.51 15.47 4.73
CA ILE A 235 12.54 16.26 4.05
C ILE A 235 12.26 17.76 4.05
N HIS A 236 10.99 18.20 4.08
CA HIS A 236 10.67 19.63 4.13
C HIS A 236 10.93 20.25 5.50
N ILE A 237 10.70 19.50 6.59
CA ILE A 237 10.97 19.98 7.96
C ILE A 237 12.41 20.47 8.14
N PRO A 238 13.47 19.70 7.81
CA PRO A 238 14.83 20.16 8.00
C PRO A 238 15.18 21.34 7.10
N ILE A 239 14.63 21.42 5.88
CA ILE A 239 14.82 22.57 4.99
C ILE A 239 14.23 23.82 5.62
N ILE A 240 12.97 23.77 6.06
CA ILE A 240 12.28 24.88 6.71
C ILE A 240 13.04 25.31 7.97
N LEU A 241 13.41 24.37 8.84
CA LEU A 241 14.11 24.68 10.09
C LEU A 241 15.51 25.24 9.85
N THR A 242 16.23 24.76 8.83
CA THR A 242 17.58 25.26 8.50
C THR A 242 17.55 26.68 7.96
N VAL A 243 16.49 27.07 7.27
CA VAL A 243 16.29 28.47 6.82
C VAL A 243 15.75 29.34 7.96
N PHE A 244 14.79 28.83 8.73
CA PHE A 244 14.07 29.60 9.73
C PHE A 244 14.87 29.86 11.01
N ILE A 245 15.57 28.86 11.55
CA ILE A 245 16.25 28.98 12.85
C ILE A 245 17.38 30.03 12.81
N PRO A 246 18.32 30.03 11.85
CA PRO A 246 19.35 31.07 11.78
C PRO A 246 18.77 32.47 11.68
N LEU A 247 17.69 32.63 10.91
CA LEU A 247 16.99 33.90 10.74
C LEU A 247 16.28 34.35 12.04
N ALA A 248 15.53 33.45 12.68
CA ALA A 248 14.73 33.75 13.87
C ALA A 248 15.60 34.10 15.09
N PHE A 249 16.77 33.46 15.23
CA PHE A 249 17.68 33.68 16.34
C PHE A 249 18.80 34.69 16.02
N GLY A 250 18.81 35.28 14.83
CA GLY A 250 19.82 36.27 14.43
C GLY A 250 21.25 35.70 14.43
N TRP A 251 21.43 34.50 13.92
CA TRP A 251 22.75 33.86 13.81
C TRP A 251 23.66 34.60 12.80
N LEU A 252 24.96 34.31 12.82
CA LEU A 252 25.98 34.99 12.00
C LEU A 252 25.64 35.01 10.49
N TYR A 253 25.15 33.89 9.96
CA TYR A 253 24.73 33.73 8.57
C TYR A 253 23.23 33.39 8.52
N PRO A 254 22.33 34.39 8.69
CA PRO A 254 20.89 34.15 8.83
C PRO A 254 20.24 33.75 7.50
N THR A 255 20.80 34.17 6.37
CA THR A 255 20.33 33.89 5.00
C THR A 255 21.19 32.83 4.32
N LEU A 256 21.42 31.71 5.00
CA LEU A 256 22.35 30.66 4.55
C LEU A 256 21.96 30.04 3.20
N PHE A 257 20.66 29.89 2.91
CA PHE A 257 20.19 29.36 1.64
C PHE A 257 19.40 30.41 0.86
N SER A 258 19.90 30.76 -0.32
CA SER A 258 19.12 31.49 -1.32
C SER A 258 18.11 30.58 -2.02
N PRO A 259 17.10 31.14 -2.71
CA PRO A 259 16.05 30.36 -3.38
C PRO A 259 16.58 29.28 -4.34
N ILE A 260 17.76 29.49 -4.94
CA ILE A 260 18.34 28.54 -5.88
C ILE A 260 18.73 27.21 -5.24
N HIS A 261 19.18 27.23 -3.99
CA HIS A 261 19.50 26.02 -3.22
C HIS A 261 18.25 25.20 -2.96
N ILE A 262 17.15 25.88 -2.62
CA ILE A 262 15.86 25.25 -2.33
C ILE A 262 15.27 24.66 -3.61
N ILE A 263 15.27 25.42 -4.71
CA ILE A 263 14.85 24.93 -6.04
C ILE A 263 15.65 23.68 -6.43
N PHE A 264 16.95 23.67 -6.18
CA PHE A 264 17.79 22.52 -6.46
C PHE A 264 17.40 21.28 -5.63
N LEU A 265 17.17 21.45 -4.33
CA LEU A 265 16.66 20.37 -3.49
C LEU A 265 15.32 19.85 -4.05
N GLU A 266 14.40 20.73 -4.44
CA GLU A 266 13.11 20.36 -5.02
C GLU A 266 13.23 19.58 -6.34
N ILE A 267 14.20 19.93 -7.19
CA ILE A 267 14.49 19.20 -8.43
C ILE A 267 14.89 17.74 -8.16
N ILE A 268 15.50 17.44 -7.01
CA ILE A 268 15.84 16.07 -6.61
C ILE A 268 14.63 15.39 -5.93
N MET A 269 13.95 16.11 -5.04
CA MET A 269 12.87 15.57 -4.22
C MET A 269 11.60 15.26 -5.03
N GLY A 270 11.22 16.13 -5.96
CA GLY A 270 10.02 15.95 -6.79
C GLY A 270 10.00 14.63 -7.58
N PRO A 271 11.04 14.30 -8.37
CA PRO A 271 11.18 13.01 -9.04
C PRO A 271 11.29 11.84 -8.07
N THR A 272 11.91 12.03 -6.90
CA THR A 272 11.97 10.99 -5.86
C THR A 272 10.57 10.62 -5.37
N CYS A 273 9.69 11.60 -5.17
CA CYS A 273 8.28 11.37 -4.82
C CYS A 273 7.49 10.71 -5.96
N SER A 274 7.42 11.39 -7.09
CA SER A 274 6.50 11.08 -8.20
C SER A 274 6.92 9.89 -9.05
N ILE A 275 8.22 9.57 -9.11
CA ILE A 275 8.72 8.50 -9.97
C ILE A 275 9.17 7.30 -9.14
N ILE A 276 9.93 7.54 -8.07
CA ILE A 276 10.58 6.44 -7.34
C ILE A 276 9.62 5.75 -6.41
N TYR A 277 9.00 6.51 -5.50
CA TYR A 277 8.07 5.92 -4.55
C TYR A 277 6.82 5.39 -5.25
N GLU A 278 6.27 6.09 -6.23
CA GLU A 278 5.11 5.60 -7.00
C GLU A 278 5.40 4.30 -7.76
N ASN A 279 6.65 4.09 -8.21
CA ASN A 279 7.06 2.88 -8.90
C ASN A 279 7.55 1.74 -7.98
N GLU A 280 7.56 1.93 -6.66
CA GLU A 280 7.94 0.84 -5.74
C GLU A 280 6.99 -0.37 -5.91
N PRO A 281 7.52 -1.61 -5.92
CA PRO A 281 6.71 -2.81 -6.07
C PRO A 281 5.74 -2.99 -4.90
N LEU A 282 4.66 -3.72 -5.15
CA LEU A 282 3.70 -4.12 -4.12
C LEU A 282 4.43 -4.91 -3.01
N GLU A 283 4.18 -4.58 -1.74
CA GLU A 283 4.76 -5.34 -0.64
C GLU A 283 4.10 -6.71 -0.54
N LYS A 284 4.88 -7.74 -0.21
CA LYS A 284 4.46 -9.16 -0.25
C LYS A 284 3.15 -9.44 0.50
N ASN A 285 2.87 -8.68 1.57
CA ASN A 285 1.73 -8.91 2.45
C ASN A 285 0.56 -7.95 2.20
N THR A 286 0.61 -7.10 1.17
CA THR A 286 -0.42 -6.05 0.98
C THR A 286 -1.79 -6.63 0.58
N MET A 287 -1.82 -7.70 -0.22
CA MET A 287 -3.06 -8.41 -0.56
C MET A 287 -3.59 -9.22 0.62
N LEU A 288 -2.75 -9.48 1.63
CA LEU A 288 -3.12 -10.23 2.83
C LEU A 288 -3.83 -9.36 3.88
N GLN A 289 -3.82 -8.04 3.70
CA GLN A 289 -4.44 -7.11 4.65
C GLN A 289 -5.92 -6.93 4.35
N ALA A 290 -6.75 -6.85 5.39
CA ALA A 290 -8.15 -6.46 5.25
C ALA A 290 -8.28 -5.11 4.51
N PRO A 291 -9.38 -4.87 3.76
CA PRO A 291 -9.69 -3.57 3.21
C PRO A 291 -9.66 -2.50 4.30
N LYS A 292 -9.13 -1.33 3.96
CA LYS A 292 -9.06 -0.22 4.91
C LYS A 292 -10.39 0.50 4.98
N ALA A 293 -10.81 0.88 6.18
CA ALA A 293 -11.97 1.73 6.39
C ALA A 293 -11.75 3.13 5.78
N LEU A 294 -12.81 3.71 5.23
CA LEU A 294 -12.84 5.06 4.63
C LEU A 294 -12.37 6.16 5.60
N THR A 295 -12.55 5.98 6.90
CA THR A 295 -12.15 6.93 7.93
C THR A 295 -10.63 7.01 8.14
N THR A 296 -9.86 6.11 7.54
CA THR A 296 -8.41 6.11 7.67
C THR A 296 -7.77 7.10 6.69
N THR A 297 -7.42 8.28 7.20
CA THR A 297 -6.65 9.29 6.44
C THR A 297 -5.20 8.84 6.25
N PHE A 298 -4.52 9.44 5.26
CA PHE A 298 -3.07 9.29 5.08
C PHE A 298 -2.27 9.81 6.28
N PHE A 299 -2.86 10.73 7.07
CA PHE A 299 -2.23 11.45 8.18
C PHE A 299 -2.56 10.85 9.53
N LYS A 300 -2.36 9.53 9.70
CA LYS A 300 -2.42 8.95 11.04
C LYS A 300 -1.30 9.55 11.89
N TRP A 301 -1.65 10.12 13.04
CA TRP A 301 -0.71 10.79 13.95
C TRP A 301 0.54 9.97 14.26
N ARG A 302 0.38 8.65 14.50
CA ARG A 302 1.51 7.74 14.76
C ARG A 302 2.54 7.68 13.62
N GLU A 303 2.07 7.81 12.39
CA GLU A 303 2.89 7.66 11.19
C GLU A 303 3.50 9.00 10.77
N LEU A 304 2.73 10.06 10.96
CA LEU A 304 3.17 11.42 10.78
C LEU A 304 4.24 11.80 11.82
N SER A 305 4.06 11.40 13.09
CA SER A 305 5.01 11.71 14.16
C SER A 305 6.40 11.12 13.89
N ILE A 306 6.47 9.89 13.35
CA ILE A 306 7.74 9.29 12.91
C ILE A 306 8.41 10.16 11.84
N SER A 307 7.64 10.62 10.87
CA SER A 307 8.14 11.44 9.76
C SER A 307 8.63 12.80 10.25
N ILE A 308 7.93 13.38 11.23
CA ILE A 308 8.31 14.63 11.91
C ILE A 308 9.62 14.45 12.68
N VAL A 309 9.75 13.37 13.45
CA VAL A 309 10.97 13.07 14.22
C VAL A 309 12.17 12.87 13.29
N GLN A 310 12.00 12.16 12.17
CA GLN A 310 13.03 12.07 11.13
C GLN A 310 13.48 13.45 10.66
N GLY A 311 12.53 14.33 10.32
CA GLY A 311 12.84 15.68 9.87
C GLY A 311 13.54 16.54 10.93
N ILE A 312 13.10 16.46 12.18
CA ILE A 312 13.71 17.19 13.30
C ILE A 312 15.15 16.71 13.54
N LEU A 313 15.41 15.41 13.51
CA LEU A 313 16.76 14.88 13.72
C LEU A 313 17.73 15.24 12.59
N ILE A 314 17.24 15.28 11.35
CA ILE A 314 18.02 15.81 10.21
C ILE A 314 18.30 17.31 10.41
N ALA A 315 17.31 18.07 10.88
CA ALA A 315 17.48 19.51 11.16
C ALA A 315 18.53 19.74 12.24
N ILE A 316 18.48 18.98 13.34
CA ILE A 316 19.47 19.04 14.42
C ILE A 316 20.87 18.74 13.89
N GLY A 317 21.04 17.68 13.08
CA GLY A 317 22.32 17.35 12.47
C GLY A 317 22.85 18.47 11.57
N THR A 318 21.97 19.01 10.72
CA THR A 318 22.28 20.09 9.77
C THR A 318 22.69 21.38 10.50
N LEU A 319 21.91 21.80 11.50
CA LEU A 319 22.17 22.98 12.33
C LEU A 319 23.40 22.80 13.23
N SER A 320 23.70 21.57 13.65
CA SER A 320 24.93 21.29 14.41
C SER A 320 26.17 21.48 13.54
N VAL A 321 26.13 21.10 12.26
CA VAL A 321 27.22 21.35 11.31
C VAL A 321 27.37 22.84 11.00
N TYR A 322 26.25 23.56 10.86
CA TYR A 322 26.27 25.02 10.76
C TYR A 322 26.99 25.65 11.96
N GLN A 323 26.60 25.31 13.20
CA GLN A 323 27.21 25.88 14.41
C GLN A 323 28.67 25.49 14.53
N TYR A 324 29.02 24.25 14.18
CA TYR A 324 30.40 23.80 14.14
C TYR A 324 31.26 24.63 13.17
N ALA A 325 30.76 24.91 11.97
CA ALA A 325 31.48 25.70 10.97
C ALA A 325 31.71 27.14 11.44
N VAL A 326 30.68 27.78 12.02
CA VAL A 326 30.77 29.12 12.60
C VAL A 326 31.78 29.16 13.77
N LEU A 327 31.73 28.19 14.67
CA LEU A 327 32.66 28.11 15.81
C LEU A 327 34.12 27.89 15.37
N LYS A 328 34.34 27.29 14.20
CA LYS A 328 35.67 27.14 13.59
C LYS A 328 36.11 28.38 12.81
N GLY A 329 35.27 29.41 12.70
CA GLY A 329 35.56 30.63 11.95
C GLY A 329 35.57 30.42 10.44
N TYR A 330 34.86 29.42 9.94
CA TYR A 330 34.66 29.25 8.50
C TYR A 330 33.75 30.35 7.97
N ASP A 331 33.95 30.69 6.70
CA ASP A 331 33.18 31.73 6.03
C ASP A 331 31.76 31.24 5.68
N GLU A 332 30.98 32.15 5.09
CA GLU A 332 29.59 31.86 4.72
C GLU A 332 29.49 30.79 3.62
N ALA A 333 30.35 30.86 2.60
CA ALA A 333 30.30 29.97 1.44
C ALA A 333 30.62 28.52 1.83
N LEU A 334 31.64 28.31 2.66
CA LEU A 334 31.96 26.99 3.19
C LEU A 334 30.88 26.48 4.14
N THR A 335 30.36 27.33 5.03
CA THR A 335 29.27 26.95 5.96
C THR A 335 28.00 26.52 5.21
N ARG A 336 27.64 27.27 4.16
CA ARG A 336 26.53 26.96 3.25
C ARG A 336 26.75 25.62 2.55
N THR A 337 27.95 25.40 2.01
CA THR A 337 28.32 24.15 1.34
C THR A 337 28.24 22.94 2.28
N MET A 338 28.80 23.07 3.49
CA MET A 338 28.78 22.00 4.49
C MET A 338 27.35 21.63 4.91
N THR A 339 26.51 22.64 5.15
CA THR A 339 25.11 22.45 5.56
C THR A 339 24.28 21.81 4.43
N PHE A 340 24.51 22.26 3.19
CA PHE A 340 23.88 21.69 2.00
C PHE A 340 24.25 20.23 1.77
N LEU A 341 25.53 19.87 1.95
CA LEU A 341 26.00 18.49 1.83
C LEU A 341 25.37 17.54 2.86
N VAL A 342 25.14 18.01 4.09
CA VAL A 342 24.42 17.23 5.11
C VAL A 342 22.99 16.93 4.64
N LEU A 343 22.27 17.93 4.13
CA LEU A 343 20.90 17.76 3.62
C LEU A 343 20.84 16.81 2.44
N ILE A 344 21.75 16.92 1.46
CA ILE A 344 21.80 15.97 0.34
C ILE A 344 22.10 14.55 0.82
N THR A 345 23.07 14.38 1.70
CA THR A 345 23.43 13.05 2.22
C THR A 345 22.26 12.43 2.98
N ALA A 346 21.63 13.21 3.85
CA ALA A 346 20.44 12.80 4.58
C ALA A 346 19.29 12.45 3.61
N ASN A 347 19.10 13.22 2.54
CA ASN A 347 18.08 12.95 1.52
C ASN A 347 18.29 11.61 0.80
N ILE A 348 19.52 11.32 0.37
CA ILE A 348 19.85 10.04 -0.29
C ILE A 348 19.53 8.86 0.64
N LEU A 349 19.93 8.95 1.91
CA LEU A 349 19.69 7.89 2.88
C LEU A 349 18.23 7.77 3.27
N LEU A 350 17.54 8.90 3.44
CA LEU A 350 16.10 8.93 3.72
C LEU A 350 15.32 8.29 2.57
N THR A 351 15.73 8.54 1.33
CA THR A 351 15.17 7.91 0.13
C THR A 351 15.29 6.39 0.19
N LEU A 352 16.42 5.85 0.63
CA LEU A 352 16.64 4.40 0.78
C LEU A 352 15.88 3.81 1.97
N ILE A 353 15.82 4.54 3.08
CA ILE A 353 15.24 4.10 4.35
C ILE A 353 13.72 4.06 4.29
N ASN A 354 13.09 5.08 3.69
CA ASN A 354 11.63 5.21 3.61
C ASN A 354 11.01 4.37 2.48
N ARG A 355 11.80 3.59 1.73
CA ARG A 355 11.28 2.55 0.81
C ARG A 355 10.39 1.55 1.51
N SER A 356 10.68 1.28 2.78
CA SER A 356 9.80 0.52 3.66
C SER A 356 9.94 0.98 5.11
N PHE A 357 8.80 1.24 5.73
CA PHE A 357 8.71 1.57 7.15
C PHE A 357 8.77 0.34 8.06
N TYR A 358 8.87 -0.86 7.49
CA TYR A 358 8.96 -2.12 8.22
C TYR A 358 10.23 -2.91 7.89
N TYR A 359 10.57 -3.04 6.60
CA TYR A 359 11.74 -3.79 6.17
C TYR A 359 13.02 -2.96 6.21
N SER A 360 14.16 -3.65 6.40
CA SER A 360 15.49 -3.02 6.38
C SER A 360 15.93 -2.58 4.99
N ILE A 361 16.85 -1.62 4.90
CA ILE A 361 17.51 -1.21 3.64
C ILE A 361 18.11 -2.43 2.94
N LEU A 362 18.78 -3.32 3.69
CA LEU A 362 19.37 -4.55 3.14
C LEU A 362 18.34 -5.46 2.47
N THR A 363 17.11 -5.47 2.99
CA THR A 363 16.01 -6.25 2.39
C THR A 363 15.44 -5.53 1.18
N THR A 364 15.22 -4.21 1.28
CA THR A 364 14.61 -3.42 0.20
C THR A 364 15.56 -3.23 -0.98
N LEU A 365 16.88 -3.30 -0.78
CA LEU A 365 17.87 -3.32 -1.88
C LEU A 365 17.64 -4.47 -2.86
N SER A 366 17.06 -5.59 -2.42
CA SER A 366 16.66 -6.69 -3.32
C SER A 366 15.42 -6.38 -4.16
N TYR A 367 14.66 -5.31 -3.86
CA TYR A 367 13.47 -4.95 -4.62
C TYR A 367 13.86 -4.34 -5.96
N LYS A 368 13.25 -4.83 -7.04
CA LYS A 368 13.52 -4.35 -8.39
C LYS A 368 12.89 -2.97 -8.61
N ASN A 369 13.65 -1.91 -8.32
CA ASN A 369 13.34 -0.54 -8.72
C ASN A 369 14.59 0.10 -9.36
N ARG A 370 14.66 0.08 -10.70
CA ARG A 370 15.82 0.60 -11.45
C ARG A 370 15.97 2.13 -11.34
N MET A 371 14.94 2.84 -10.90
CA MET A 371 14.97 4.31 -10.81
C MET A 371 15.76 4.80 -9.60
N ILE A 372 15.92 3.96 -8.56
CA ILE A 372 16.69 4.31 -7.35
C ILE A 372 18.18 4.48 -7.63
N PRO A 373 18.90 3.50 -8.20
CA PRO A 373 20.31 3.71 -8.51
C PRO A 373 20.49 4.87 -9.49
N PHE A 374 19.53 5.07 -10.41
CA PHE A 374 19.55 6.20 -11.35
C PHE A 374 19.46 7.56 -10.64
N ILE A 375 18.50 7.76 -9.72
CA ILE A 375 18.40 9.04 -9.00
C ILE A 375 19.61 9.28 -8.10
N ILE A 376 20.09 8.24 -7.42
CA ILE A 376 21.20 8.38 -6.47
C ILE A 376 22.46 8.74 -7.24
N PHE A 377 22.73 8.04 -8.34
CA PHE A 377 23.84 8.36 -9.23
C PHE A 377 23.73 9.79 -9.78
N THR A 378 22.54 10.17 -10.27
CA THR A 378 22.30 11.51 -10.82
C THR A 378 22.51 12.59 -9.76
N THR A 379 21.98 12.42 -8.56
CA THR A 379 22.18 13.34 -7.43
C THR A 379 23.66 13.47 -7.06
N ILE A 380 24.38 12.36 -6.92
CA ILE A 380 25.82 12.37 -6.60
C ILE A 380 26.62 13.04 -7.72
N ALA A 381 26.30 12.74 -8.99
CA ALA A 381 26.98 13.33 -10.14
C ALA A 381 26.76 14.85 -10.18
N ILE A 382 25.52 15.31 -9.99
CA ILE A 382 25.22 16.75 -10.01
C ILE A 382 25.91 17.46 -8.84
N VAL A 383 25.88 16.92 -7.62
CA VAL A 383 26.60 17.52 -6.49
C VAL A 383 28.11 17.53 -6.72
N SER A 384 28.66 16.47 -7.30
CA SER A 384 30.09 16.43 -7.67
C SER A 384 30.44 17.53 -8.67
N VAL A 385 29.58 17.78 -9.66
CA VAL A 385 29.73 18.86 -10.64
C VAL A 385 29.61 20.22 -9.97
N MET A 386 28.66 20.43 -9.06
CA MET A 386 28.49 21.69 -8.32
C MET A 386 29.71 22.05 -7.48
N LEU A 387 30.43 21.06 -6.95
CA LEU A 387 31.61 21.27 -6.14
C LEU A 387 32.92 21.26 -6.93
N SER A 388 32.96 20.65 -8.13
CA SER A 388 34.21 20.51 -8.89
C SER A 388 34.36 21.51 -10.02
N VAL A 389 33.26 22.08 -10.54
CA VAL A 389 33.28 23.02 -11.68
C VAL A 389 33.19 24.45 -11.16
N PRO A 390 34.26 25.26 -11.23
CA PRO A 390 34.33 26.57 -10.57
C PRO A 390 33.18 27.50 -10.93
N THR A 391 32.78 27.56 -12.21
CA THR A 391 31.65 28.40 -12.67
C THR A 391 30.34 28.04 -11.97
N ILE A 392 30.10 26.75 -11.74
CA ILE A 392 28.89 26.26 -11.07
C ILE A 392 29.01 26.47 -9.56
N THR A 393 30.18 26.20 -8.99
CA THR A 393 30.46 26.44 -7.56
C THR A 393 30.22 27.91 -7.19
N THR A 394 30.72 28.86 -7.98
CA THR A 394 30.48 30.30 -7.77
C THR A 394 29.01 30.68 -7.96
N PHE A 395 28.32 30.09 -8.93
CA PHE A 395 26.90 30.36 -9.18
C PHE A 395 26.00 29.96 -8.00
N PHE A 396 26.34 28.87 -7.29
CA PHE A 396 25.68 28.45 -6.05
C PHE A 396 26.31 29.08 -4.80
N GLU A 397 27.26 30.01 -4.95
CA GLU A 397 27.98 30.64 -3.83
C GLU A 397 28.61 29.59 -2.87
N PHE A 398 29.03 28.45 -3.41
CA PHE A 398 29.68 27.38 -2.67
C PHE A 398 31.19 27.58 -2.61
N GLU A 399 31.83 26.84 -1.70
CA GLU A 399 33.28 26.70 -1.63
C GLU A 399 33.64 25.22 -1.55
N THR A 400 34.74 24.82 -2.19
CA THR A 400 35.20 23.42 -2.18
C THR A 400 35.60 22.99 -0.77
N PRO A 401 34.90 22.03 -0.15
CA PRO A 401 35.25 21.57 1.18
C PRO A 401 36.52 20.71 1.14
N SER A 402 37.34 20.82 2.18
CA SER A 402 38.42 19.87 2.43
C SER A 402 37.88 18.45 2.66
N PHE A 403 38.73 17.45 2.49
CA PHE A 403 38.36 16.05 2.73
C PHE A 403 37.81 15.81 4.14
N SER A 404 38.36 16.50 5.16
CA SER A 404 37.86 16.41 6.53
C SER A 404 36.46 17.00 6.69
N GLN A 405 36.17 18.13 6.04
CA GLN A 405 34.85 18.77 6.11
C GLN A 405 33.81 17.91 5.37
N PHE A 406 34.17 17.41 4.19
CA PHE A 406 33.31 16.53 3.40
C PHE A 406 32.92 15.25 4.16
N THR A 407 33.89 14.61 4.82
CA THR A 407 33.65 13.39 5.62
C THR A 407 32.78 13.67 6.85
N ILE A 408 32.95 14.83 7.50
CA ILE A 408 32.05 15.27 8.60
C ILE A 408 30.62 15.41 8.08
N CYS A 409 30.40 16.11 6.97
CA CYS A 409 29.07 16.32 6.40
C CYS A 409 28.37 15.00 6.07
N ILE A 410 29.08 14.07 5.42
CA ILE A 410 28.54 12.75 5.09
C ILE A 410 28.21 11.97 6.36
N SER A 411 29.12 11.97 7.35
CA SER A 411 28.93 11.24 8.59
C SER A 411 27.72 11.75 9.38
N VAL A 412 27.55 13.08 9.48
CA VAL A 412 26.41 13.67 10.18
C VAL A 412 25.10 13.38 9.43
N GLY A 413 25.07 13.55 8.11
CA GLY A 413 23.90 13.17 7.31
C GLY A 413 23.55 11.70 7.50
N PHE A 414 24.54 10.82 7.54
CA PHE A 414 24.35 9.39 7.78
C PHE A 414 23.77 9.08 9.16
N VAL A 415 24.37 9.63 10.22
CA VAL A 415 23.92 9.41 11.59
C VAL A 415 22.51 9.95 11.82
N SER A 416 22.18 11.11 11.23
CA SER A 416 20.87 11.76 11.41
C SER A 416 19.68 10.93 10.91
N VAL A 417 19.91 9.96 10.00
CA VAL A 417 18.85 9.12 9.42
C VAL A 417 18.97 7.65 9.88
N SER A 418 20.19 7.16 10.12
CA SER A 418 20.46 5.73 10.40
C SER A 418 19.78 5.18 11.65
N TRP A 419 19.48 6.02 12.63
CA TRP A 419 18.73 5.61 13.84
C TRP A 419 17.39 4.95 13.50
N PHE A 420 16.76 5.34 12.39
CA PHE A 420 15.46 4.79 12.00
C PHE A 420 15.57 3.32 11.55
N GLU A 421 16.73 2.91 11.04
CA GLU A 421 16.99 1.51 10.71
C GLU A 421 17.02 0.64 11.98
N VAL A 422 17.58 1.18 13.07
CA VAL A 422 17.54 0.55 14.39
C VAL A 422 16.10 0.48 14.91
N ALA A 423 15.31 1.55 14.75
CA ALA A 423 13.89 1.56 15.12
C ALA A 423 13.10 0.46 14.39
N LYS A 424 13.31 0.28 13.07
CA LYS A 424 12.70 -0.80 12.29
C LYS A 424 13.13 -2.18 12.77
N TRP A 425 14.39 -2.35 13.16
CA TRP A 425 14.88 -3.62 13.71
C TRP A 425 14.24 -3.96 15.06
N ILE A 426 14.11 -3.00 15.96
CA ILE A 426 13.42 -3.19 17.27
C ILE A 426 11.95 -3.54 17.05
N GLN A 427 11.27 -2.85 16.13
CA GLN A 427 9.87 -3.11 15.81
C GLN A 427 9.64 -4.53 15.28
N ARG A 428 10.59 -5.07 14.50
CA ARG A 428 10.56 -6.44 13.98
C ARG A 428 10.89 -7.53 15.01
N ARG A 429 11.47 -7.19 16.16
CA ARG A 429 11.76 -8.14 17.24
C ARG A 429 10.69 -8.18 18.33
N ARG A 430 9.89 -7.11 18.45
CA ARG A 430 8.80 -7.00 19.44
C ARG A 430 7.48 -7.61 18.96
N LYS A 431 7.41 -7.97 17.68
CA LYS A 431 6.38 -8.79 17.06
C LYS A 431 7.08 -10.02 16.51
#